data_AF-A0A956BLJ7-F1
#
_entry.id   AF-A0A956BLJ7-F1
#
_cell.length_a   1.000
_cell.length_b   1.000
_cell.length_c   1.000
_cell.angle_alpha   90.00
_cell.angle_beta   90.00
_cell.angle_gamma   90.00
#
_symmetry.space_group_name_H-M   'P 1'
#
loop_
_entity.id
_entity.type
_entity.pdbx_description
1 polymer ?
#
loop_
_entity_poly.entity_id
_entity_poly.type
_entity_poly.pdbx_seq_one_letter_code
_entity_poly.pdbx_strand_id
1 'polypeptide(L)'
;MADEKGPVVVVSSADELGKLVGAAKPTAEHEDRRVRSQHELTLGDRVLRYTATAGTTRVQLDEKPAVDLFHVSYVLDDGGPDRPVTFAFNGGPGSSSVWLHLGILGPNRVRVDVDRPAALPGRLEPNPHTLLAHSDLVFIDPASTGHSRPSEGKGREYHG
;
A
#
# COMPACT_ATOMS: atom_id res chain seq x y z
N MET A 1 -20.20 22.89 -11.08
CA MET A 1 -19.96 21.86 -12.12
C MET A 1 -19.24 20.73 -11.41
N ALA A 2 -19.89 19.58 -11.28
CA ALA A 2 -19.56 18.54 -10.31
C ALA A 2 -18.29 17.77 -10.71
N ASP A 3 -17.42 17.53 -9.73
CA ASP A 3 -16.22 16.71 -9.83
C ASP A 3 -16.64 15.22 -9.74
N GLU A 4 -16.56 14.49 -10.86
CA GLU A 4 -16.79 13.04 -10.89
C GLU A 4 -15.62 12.34 -10.21
N LYS A 5 -15.82 11.95 -8.95
CA LYS A 5 -14.97 10.96 -8.30
C LYS A 5 -15.12 9.64 -9.06
N GLY A 6 -14.08 9.26 -9.81
CA GLY A 6 -14.00 7.97 -10.47
C GLY A 6 -14.26 6.81 -9.49
N PRO A 7 -14.76 5.66 -9.98
CA PRO A 7 -15.23 4.59 -9.11
C PRO A 7 -14.07 4.01 -8.29
N VAL A 8 -14.34 3.72 -7.03
CA VAL A 8 -13.47 2.83 -6.23
C VAL A 8 -13.59 1.44 -6.83
N VAL A 9 -12.50 0.94 -7.41
CA VAL A 9 -12.44 -0.41 -7.98
C VAL A 9 -11.95 -1.36 -6.89
N VAL A 10 -12.85 -2.23 -6.41
CA VAL A 10 -12.49 -3.36 -5.55
C VAL A 10 -12.20 -4.54 -6.47
N VAL A 11 -10.96 -5.02 -6.49
CA VAL A 11 -10.58 -6.18 -7.28
C VAL A 11 -10.58 -7.41 -6.39
N SER A 12 -11.38 -8.42 -6.73
CA SER A 12 -11.59 -9.61 -5.90
C SER A 12 -10.77 -10.83 -6.36
N SER A 13 -10.14 -10.74 -7.53
CA SER A 13 -9.36 -11.84 -8.11
C SER A 13 -8.19 -11.35 -8.97
N ALA A 14 -7.18 -12.21 -9.13
CA ALA A 14 -6.04 -11.96 -10.02
C ALA A 14 -6.49 -11.78 -11.49
N ASP A 15 -7.56 -12.46 -11.91
CA ASP A 15 -8.12 -12.36 -13.26
C ASP A 15 -8.80 -11.01 -13.52
N GLU A 16 -9.51 -10.46 -12.53
CA GLU A 16 -10.05 -9.10 -12.61
C GLU A 16 -8.90 -8.07 -12.66
N LEU A 17 -7.85 -8.28 -11.88
CA LEU A 17 -6.63 -7.47 -11.90
C LEU A 17 -5.96 -7.50 -13.28
N GLY A 18 -5.83 -8.68 -13.89
CA GLY A 18 -5.25 -8.83 -15.23
C GLY A 18 -6.03 -8.13 -16.34
N LYS A 19 -7.36 -8.06 -16.22
CA LYS A 19 -8.23 -7.33 -17.17
C LYS A 19 -8.14 -5.81 -17.00
N LEU A 20 -7.87 -5.32 -15.79
CA LEU A 20 -7.79 -3.90 -15.46
C LEU A 20 -6.44 -3.27 -15.79
N VAL A 21 -5.34 -4.02 -15.65
CA VAL A 21 -3.98 -3.45 -15.70
C VAL A 21 -3.35 -3.53 -17.10
N GLY A 22 -3.92 -4.32 -18.01
CA GLY A 22 -3.23 -4.67 -19.27
C GLY A 22 -1.94 -5.45 -18.98
N ALA A 23 -1.35 -6.07 -20.00
CA ALA A 23 -0.16 -6.90 -19.83
C ALA A 23 1.09 -6.05 -19.53
N ALA A 24 1.28 -5.63 -18.27
CA ALA A 24 2.52 -5.03 -17.81
C ALA A 24 3.64 -6.09 -17.87
N LYS A 25 4.67 -5.83 -18.67
CA LYS A 25 5.87 -6.69 -18.72
C LYS A 25 6.72 -6.44 -17.47
N PRO A 26 7.10 -7.46 -16.70
CA PRO A 26 8.07 -7.31 -15.62
C PRO A 26 9.44 -6.98 -16.24
N THR A 27 9.93 -5.76 -16.07
CA THR A 27 11.28 -5.38 -16.52
C THR A 27 12.28 -5.73 -15.43
N ALA A 28 13.13 -6.73 -15.67
CA ALA A 28 14.21 -7.12 -14.77
C ALA A 28 15.44 -6.20 -14.95
N GLU A 29 15.86 -5.60 -13.83
CA GLU A 29 17.22 -5.18 -13.41
C GLU A 29 17.09 -3.95 -12.50
N HIS A 30 16.53 -4.17 -11.31
CA HIS A 30 16.71 -3.26 -10.18
C HIS A 30 16.90 -4.09 -8.93
N GLU A 31 17.87 -3.73 -8.08
CA GLU A 31 18.02 -4.40 -6.79
C GLU A 31 16.73 -4.22 -6.01
N ASP A 32 16.05 -5.33 -5.84
CA ASP A 32 14.79 -5.41 -5.12
C ASP A 32 15.08 -5.31 -3.62
N ARG A 33 15.23 -4.07 -3.14
CA ARG A 33 15.53 -3.74 -1.75
C ARG A 33 14.29 -3.92 -0.90
N ARG A 34 13.92 -5.18 -0.66
CA ARG A 34 12.83 -5.58 0.23
C ARG A 34 13.37 -5.89 1.61
N VAL A 35 12.81 -5.24 2.62
CA VAL A 35 13.00 -5.58 4.03
C VAL A 35 11.77 -6.35 4.50
N ARG A 36 11.99 -7.51 5.11
CA ARG A 36 10.94 -8.36 5.68
C ARG A 36 11.09 -8.46 7.18
N SER A 37 9.96 -8.54 7.88
CA SER A 37 9.89 -8.76 9.32
C SER A 37 8.61 -9.52 9.66
N GLN A 38 8.66 -10.37 10.68
CA GLN A 38 7.52 -11.14 11.16
C GLN A 38 6.98 -10.53 12.45
N HIS A 39 5.65 -10.54 12.58
CA HIS A 39 4.95 -9.87 13.66
C HIS A 39 3.74 -10.68 14.11
N GLU A 40 3.24 -10.33 15.28
CA GLU A 40 2.02 -10.88 15.85
C GLU A 40 1.11 -9.72 16.29
N LEU A 41 -0.20 -9.87 16.09
CA LEU A 41 -1.23 -8.94 16.55
C LEU A 41 -2.37 -9.72 17.22
N THR A 42 -2.63 -9.42 18.49
CA THR A 42 -3.77 -9.99 19.22
C THR A 42 -5.03 -9.14 18.97
N LEU A 43 -6.09 -9.79 18.50
CA LEU A 43 -7.43 -9.23 18.26
C LEU A 43 -8.46 -10.02 19.08
N GLY A 44 -8.70 -9.59 20.32
CA GLY A 44 -9.52 -10.36 21.27
C GLY A 44 -8.89 -11.73 21.51
N ASP A 45 -9.63 -12.80 21.22
CA ASP A 45 -9.17 -14.19 21.37
C ASP A 45 -8.40 -14.72 20.15
N ARG A 46 -8.29 -13.92 19.07
CA ARG A 46 -7.58 -14.30 17.84
C ARG A 46 -6.17 -13.71 17.84
N VAL A 47 -5.21 -14.50 17.38
CA VAL A 47 -3.84 -14.06 17.14
C VAL A 47 -3.59 -14.06 15.64
N LEU A 48 -3.21 -12.91 15.08
CA LEU A 48 -2.77 -12.79 13.69
C LEU A 48 -1.25 -12.81 13.63
N ARG A 49 -0.68 -13.84 13.00
CA ARG A 49 0.76 -13.89 12.66
C ARG A 49 0.94 -13.50 11.21
N TYR A 50 1.82 -12.54 10.96
CA TYR A 50 1.95 -11.98 9.63
C TYR A 50 3.37 -11.53 9.33
N THR A 51 3.69 -11.56 8.05
CA THR A 51 4.94 -11.03 7.50
C THR A 51 4.68 -9.65 6.90
N ALA A 52 5.40 -8.65 7.42
CA ALA A 52 5.46 -7.30 6.86
C ALA A 52 6.64 -7.18 5.89
N THR A 53 6.38 -6.73 4.66
CA THR A 53 7.42 -6.45 3.65
C THR A 53 7.34 -5.01 3.19
N ALA A 54 8.41 -4.25 3.34
CA ALA A 54 8.57 -2.91 2.74
C ALA A 54 9.61 -2.97 1.62
N GLY A 55 9.36 -2.30 0.50
CA GLY A 55 10.31 -2.27 -0.62
C GLY A 55 9.82 -1.45 -1.80
N THR A 56 10.50 -1.58 -2.93
CA THR A 56 10.19 -0.87 -4.17
C THR A 56 10.04 -1.84 -5.32
N THR A 57 9.00 -1.67 -6.13
CA THR A 57 8.83 -2.39 -7.40
C THR A 57 8.96 -1.41 -8.55
N ARG A 58 9.83 -1.71 -9.52
CA ARG A 58 9.96 -0.93 -10.74
C ARG A 58 8.82 -1.27 -11.70
N VAL A 59 8.08 -0.25 -12.13
CA VAL A 59 6.99 -0.35 -13.11
C VAL A 59 7.29 0.58 -14.27
N GLN A 60 7.16 0.06 -15.49
CA GLN A 60 7.23 0.85 -16.72
C GLN A 60 5.93 0.64 -17.50
N LEU A 61 5.26 1.75 -17.83
CA LEU A 61 4.03 1.75 -18.61
C LEU A 61 4.33 2.31 -19.99
N ASP A 62 4.19 1.47 -21.02
CA ASP A 62 4.42 1.81 -22.42
C ASP A 62 5.75 2.56 -22.65
N GLU A 63 5.69 3.75 -23.26
CA GLU A 63 6.85 4.60 -23.55
C GLU A 63 7.18 5.59 -22.41
N LYS A 64 6.50 5.52 -21.26
CA LYS A 64 6.79 6.41 -20.13
C LYS A 64 8.05 5.97 -19.39
N PRO A 65 8.79 6.90 -18.75
CA PRO A 65 9.95 6.56 -17.93
C PRO A 65 9.57 5.60 -16.81
N ALA A 66 10.41 4.62 -16.47
CA ALA A 66 10.05 3.71 -15.37
C ALA A 66 9.91 4.46 -14.03
N VAL A 67 9.17 3.88 -13.10
CA VAL A 67 8.93 4.41 -11.76
C VAL A 67 9.18 3.32 -10.74
N ASP A 68 9.94 3.63 -9.71
CA ASP A 68 10.07 2.79 -8.53
C ASP A 68 8.94 3.13 -7.56
N LEU A 69 7.95 2.25 -7.49
CA LEU A 69 6.81 2.37 -6.58
C LEU A 69 7.18 1.75 -5.24
N PHE A 70 7.21 2.57 -4.19
CA PHE A 70 7.35 2.11 -2.83
C PHE A 70 6.05 1.47 -2.35
N HIS A 71 6.18 0.35 -1.65
CA HIS A 71 5.06 -0.34 -1.06
C HIS A 71 5.39 -0.92 0.32
N VAL A 72 4.35 -1.07 1.13
CA VAL A 72 4.36 -1.87 2.36
C VAL A 72 3.25 -2.91 2.25
N SER A 73 3.57 -4.17 2.48
CA SER A 73 2.60 -5.27 2.44
C SER A 73 2.57 -6.05 3.74
N TYR A 74 1.40 -6.59 4.07
CA TYR A 74 1.15 -7.43 5.23
C TYR A 74 0.43 -8.69 4.76
N VAL A 75 1.09 -9.83 4.90
CA VAL A 75 0.58 -11.14 4.48
C VAL A 75 0.40 -11.99 5.71
N LEU A 76 -0.80 -12.52 5.92
CA LEU A 76 -1.09 -13.43 7.02
C LEU A 76 -0.37 -14.77 6.77
N ASP A 77 0.39 -15.24 7.75
CA ASP A 77 1.27 -16.41 7.57
C ASP A 77 0.47 -17.72 7.38
N ASP A 78 -0.73 -17.81 7.97
CA ASP A 78 -1.66 -18.93 7.86
C ASP A 78 -2.90 -18.62 6.98
N GLY A 79 -2.75 -17.67 6.05
CA GLY A 79 -3.77 -17.39 5.05
C GLY A 79 -3.99 -18.57 4.09
N GLY A 80 -5.26 -18.96 3.89
CA GLY A 80 -5.62 -19.91 2.84
C GLY A 80 -5.44 -19.33 1.42
N PRO A 81 -5.42 -20.18 0.38
CA PRO A 81 -5.19 -19.74 -1.00
C PRO A 81 -6.28 -18.82 -1.55
N ASP A 82 -7.48 -18.88 -0.99
CA ASP A 82 -8.63 -18.05 -1.40
C ASP A 82 -8.72 -16.72 -0.63
N ARG A 83 -7.70 -16.41 0.20
CA ARG A 83 -7.67 -15.18 0.97
C ARG A 83 -7.50 -13.98 0.02
N PRO A 84 -8.39 -12.97 0.09
CA PRO A 84 -8.32 -11.82 -0.80
C PRO A 84 -7.12 -10.92 -0.50
N VAL A 85 -6.67 -10.18 -1.51
CA VAL A 85 -5.64 -9.14 -1.38
C VAL A 85 -6.28 -7.77 -1.60
N THR A 86 -6.06 -6.85 -0.67
CA THR A 86 -6.50 -5.46 -0.77
C THR A 86 -5.33 -4.56 -1.13
N PHE A 87 -5.43 -3.92 -2.30
CA PHE A 87 -4.53 -2.85 -2.71
C PHE A 87 -5.10 -1.50 -2.27
N ALA A 88 -4.32 -0.73 -1.51
CA ALA A 88 -4.70 0.55 -0.94
C ALA A 88 -3.83 1.68 -1.50
N PHE A 89 -4.47 2.62 -2.17
CA PHE A 89 -3.87 3.83 -2.72
C PHE A 89 -4.51 5.04 -2.06
N ASN A 90 -3.72 6.00 -1.59
CA ASN A 90 -4.30 7.23 -1.10
C ASN A 90 -4.88 8.07 -2.24
N GLY A 91 -5.94 8.82 -1.93
CA GLY A 91 -6.57 9.75 -2.87
C GLY A 91 -5.84 11.09 -2.98
N GLY A 92 -6.26 11.89 -3.96
CA GLY A 92 -5.66 13.20 -4.27
C GLY A 92 -4.32 13.09 -5.00
N PRO A 93 -3.96 14.06 -5.86
CA PRO A 93 -2.64 14.07 -6.47
C PRO A 93 -1.57 14.35 -5.40
N GLY A 94 -0.56 13.49 -5.30
CA GLY A 94 0.60 13.73 -4.44
C GLY A 94 0.58 13.08 -3.04
N SER A 95 -0.51 12.43 -2.62
CA SER A 95 -0.65 11.90 -1.26
C SER A 95 -0.05 10.49 -1.08
N SER A 96 0.82 10.33 -0.08
CA SER A 96 1.39 9.02 0.30
C SER A 96 0.32 8.13 0.93
N SER A 97 0.39 6.82 0.68
CA SER A 97 -0.43 5.76 1.27
C SER A 97 -0.34 5.65 2.80
N VAL A 98 0.58 6.36 3.45
CA VAL A 98 0.78 6.36 4.90
C VAL A 98 -0.50 6.67 5.70
N TRP A 99 -1.41 7.49 5.18
CA TRP A 99 -2.68 7.78 5.88
C TRP A 99 -3.61 6.57 5.95
N LEU A 100 -3.68 5.76 4.88
CA LEU A 100 -4.45 4.51 4.92
C LEU A 100 -3.72 3.47 5.75
N HIS A 101 -2.39 3.43 5.63
CA HIS A 101 -1.53 2.49 6.33
C HIS A 101 -1.58 2.66 7.85
N LEU A 102 -1.24 3.85 8.36
CA LEU A 102 -1.10 4.13 9.79
C LEU A 102 -2.28 4.90 10.39
N GLY A 103 -3.28 5.25 9.58
CA GLY A 103 -4.50 5.92 10.06
C GLY A 103 -5.72 5.01 10.12
N ILE A 104 -5.85 4.03 9.22
CA ILE A 104 -7.12 3.33 9.00
C ILE A 104 -6.95 1.80 8.94
N LEU A 105 -6.24 1.27 7.95
CA LEU A 105 -6.35 -0.14 7.54
C LEU A 105 -5.27 -1.05 8.13
N GLY A 106 -4.07 -0.53 8.36
CA GLY A 106 -2.91 -1.33 8.74
C GLY A 106 -3.02 -1.98 10.13
N PRO A 107 -2.13 -2.93 10.47
CA PRO A 107 -2.17 -3.66 11.73
C PRO A 107 -1.82 -2.80 12.95
N ASN A 108 -1.12 -1.69 12.73
CA ASN A 108 -0.86 -0.66 13.73
C ASN A 108 -1.29 0.70 13.19
N ARG A 109 -1.69 1.59 14.08
CA ARG A 109 -2.04 2.98 13.76
C ARG A 109 -1.29 3.96 14.64
N VAL A 110 -1.14 5.19 14.18
CA VAL A 110 -0.68 6.30 15.03
C VAL A 110 -1.84 6.73 15.91
N ARG A 111 -1.60 6.79 17.22
CA ARG A 111 -2.58 7.36 18.15
C ARG A 111 -2.71 8.87 17.90
N VAL A 112 -3.89 9.29 17.49
CA VAL A 112 -4.25 10.70 17.33
C VAL A 112 -5.24 11.06 18.44
N ASP A 113 -4.92 12.09 19.20
CA ASP A 113 -5.85 12.70 20.15
C ASP A 113 -6.64 13.79 19.39
N VAL A 114 -7.96 13.79 19.47
CA VAL A 114 -8.79 14.77 18.75
C VAL A 114 -8.69 16.17 19.36
N ASP A 115 -8.33 16.23 20.65
CA ASP A 115 -8.22 17.48 21.41
C ASP A 115 -6.77 17.98 21.47
N ARG A 116 -5.79 17.17 21.04
CA ARG A 116 -4.38 17.53 21.03
C ARG A 116 -3.65 17.02 19.79
N PRO A 117 -2.83 17.85 19.14
CA PRO A 117 -1.96 17.39 18.07
C PRO A 117 -1.14 16.19 18.54
N ALA A 118 -1.05 15.15 17.70
CA ALA A 118 -0.22 14.00 18.00
C ALA A 118 1.22 14.46 18.26
N ALA A 119 1.77 14.11 19.42
CA ALA A 119 3.17 14.40 19.72
C ALA A 119 4.07 13.62 18.73
N LEU A 120 5.07 14.29 18.17
CA LEU A 120 6.03 13.66 17.26
C LEU A 120 7.26 13.15 18.05
N PRO A 121 7.78 11.93 17.75
CA PRO A 121 7.21 10.95 16.83
C PRO A 121 5.92 10.32 17.37
N GLY A 122 4.93 10.14 16.48
CA GLY A 122 3.63 9.59 16.85
C GLY A 122 3.75 8.20 17.48
N ARG A 123 2.99 7.96 18.56
CA ARG A 123 2.97 6.65 19.23
C ARG A 123 2.16 5.66 18.37
N LEU A 124 2.79 4.56 17.98
CA LEU A 124 2.10 3.43 17.35
C LEU A 124 1.33 2.62 18.40
N GLU A 125 0.13 2.20 18.03
CA GLU A 125 -0.67 1.25 18.80
C GLU A 125 -1.29 0.19 17.88
N PRO A 126 -1.55 -1.02 18.41
CA PRO A 126 -2.34 -2.03 17.70
C PRO A 126 -3.64 -1.46 17.17
N ASN A 127 -3.99 -1.80 15.92
CA ASN A 127 -5.27 -1.43 15.33
C ASN A 127 -6.27 -2.58 15.49
N PRO A 128 -7.23 -2.50 16.43
CA PRO A 128 -8.22 -3.56 16.63
C PRO A 128 -9.18 -3.73 15.45
N HIS A 129 -9.22 -2.76 14.53
CA HIS A 129 -10.07 -2.74 13.35
C HIS A 129 -9.29 -2.93 12.05
N THR A 130 -8.09 -3.51 12.11
CA THR A 130 -7.28 -3.73 10.90
C THR A 130 -8.01 -4.60 9.88
N LEU A 131 -7.89 -4.23 8.60
CA LEU A 131 -8.43 -5.03 7.52
C LEU A 131 -7.63 -6.34 7.32
N LEU A 132 -6.45 -6.47 7.94
CA LEU A 132 -5.65 -7.69 7.97
C LEU A 132 -6.38 -8.87 8.63
N ALA A 133 -7.46 -8.63 9.38
CA ALA A 133 -8.31 -9.73 9.84
C ALA A 133 -9.01 -10.47 8.68
N HIS A 134 -9.16 -9.83 7.52
CA HIS A 134 -10.02 -10.25 6.41
C HIS A 134 -9.28 -10.42 5.06
N SER A 135 -8.24 -9.63 4.79
CA SER A 135 -7.45 -9.69 3.55
C SER A 135 -5.97 -9.42 3.81
N ASP A 136 -5.10 -9.85 2.90
CA ASP A 136 -3.72 -9.35 2.89
C ASP A 136 -3.70 -7.92 2.35
N LEU A 137 -2.80 -7.10 2.87
CA LEU A 137 -2.81 -5.66 2.58
C LEU A 137 -1.58 -5.28 1.78
N VAL A 138 -1.75 -4.44 0.76
CA VAL A 138 -0.65 -3.82 0.00
C VAL A 138 -0.92 -2.32 -0.09
N PHE A 139 -0.12 -1.53 0.61
CA PHE A 139 -0.12 -0.07 0.56
C PHE A 139 0.89 0.39 -0.49
N ILE A 140 0.46 1.20 -1.46
CA ILE A 140 1.31 1.67 -2.57
C ILE A 140 1.29 3.19 -2.62
N ASP A 141 2.49 3.79 -2.60
CA ASP A 141 2.65 5.21 -2.86
C ASP A 141 2.59 5.47 -4.38
N PRO A 142 1.67 6.33 -4.87
CA PRO A 142 1.68 6.76 -6.27
C PRO A 142 3.03 7.35 -6.70
N ALA A 143 3.25 7.44 -8.03
CA ALA A 143 4.46 8.02 -8.59
C ALA A 143 4.76 9.41 -7.99
N SER A 144 6.03 9.64 -7.61
CA SER A 144 6.51 10.87 -6.98
C SER A 144 5.92 11.21 -5.60
N THR A 145 5.18 10.30 -4.95
CA THR A 145 4.63 10.48 -3.59
C THR A 145 5.38 9.66 -2.56
N GLY A 146 5.39 10.09 -1.29
CA GLY A 146 6.03 9.37 -0.19
C GLY A 146 7.46 8.93 -0.52
N HIS A 147 7.69 7.62 -0.63
CA HIS A 147 8.99 7.04 -1.00
C HIS A 147 9.12 6.61 -2.48
N SER A 148 8.06 6.70 -3.28
CA SER A 148 8.10 6.39 -4.72
C SER A 148 8.85 7.45 -5.53
N ARG A 149 9.68 7.03 -6.49
CA ARG A 149 10.52 7.94 -7.31
C ARG A 149 10.52 7.51 -8.79
N PRO A 150 10.53 8.45 -9.76
CA PRO A 150 10.84 8.13 -11.14
C PRO A 150 12.25 7.54 -11.25
N SER A 151 12.44 6.56 -12.15
CA SER A 151 13.75 5.93 -12.38
C SER A 151 14.69 6.85 -13.17
N GLU A 152 14.14 7.71 -14.02
CA GLU A 152 14.88 8.68 -14.83
C GLU A 152 14.12 10.03 -14.89
N GLY A 153 14.85 11.16 -14.83
CA GLY A 153 14.29 12.51 -14.99
C GLY A 153 13.58 13.10 -13.75
N LYS A 154 13.20 14.39 -13.86
CA LYS A 154 12.35 15.06 -12.84
C LYS A 154 10.90 14.70 -13.16
N GLY A 155 10.20 14.04 -12.25
CA GLY A 155 8.85 13.43 -12.41
C GLY A 155 7.66 14.31 -12.86
N ARG A 156 7.91 15.42 -13.58
CA ARG A 156 6.91 16.30 -14.18
C ARG A 156 5.96 15.59 -15.14
N GLU A 157 6.37 14.48 -15.75
CA GLU A 157 5.52 13.70 -16.67
C GLU A 157 4.40 12.91 -15.96
N TYR A 158 4.47 12.82 -14.63
CA TYR A 158 3.47 12.14 -13.78
C TYR A 158 2.55 13.09 -13.01
N HIS A 159 2.71 14.39 -13.22
CA HIS A 159 1.89 15.44 -12.61
C HIS A 159 1.02 16.07 -13.70
N GLY A 160 -0.30 15.96 -13.56
CA GLY A 160 -1.28 16.61 -14.46
C GLY A 160 -1.30 18.13 -14.32
#